data_AF-A0A8H3LRU7-F1
#
_entry.id   AF-A0A8H3LRU7-F1
#
_cell.length_a   1.000
_cell.length_b   1.000
_cell.length_c   1.000
_cell.angle_alpha   90.00
_cell.angle_beta   90.00
_cell.angle_gamma   90.00
#
_symmetry.space_group_name_H-M   'P 1'
#
loop_
_entity.id
_entity.type
_entity.pdbx_description
1 polymer ?
#
loop_
_entity_poly.entity_id
_entity_poly.type
_entity_poly.pdbx_seq_one_letter_code
_entity_poly.pdbx_strand_id
1 'polypeptide(L)'
;MLNQTVEKYIKKKVYQRMKPITSDCKNLLRKENEKLCISKQVLEKKIEELLDLQEQYKSCEVAMTRFLEESGRKVTQLSDLVIFFKSTIHDTRKAIALAEKSIDMLENKCSYLEDIISAKNRKIITLANQILSKIEHSDVTIEPEIYSSTHERKLWAKRRSESEYDLETRRKYTFRP
;
A
#
# COMPACT_ATOMS: atom_id res chain seq x y z
N MET A 1 102.78 68.12 16.89
CA MET A 1 102.59 67.21 15.73
C MET A 1 102.41 65.74 16.13
N LEU A 2 103.14 65.20 17.11
CA LEU A 2 103.08 63.77 17.50
C LEU A 2 101.67 63.28 17.89
N ASN A 3 100.92 64.05 18.68
CA ASN A 3 99.58 63.67 19.16
C ASN A 3 98.55 63.49 18.02
N GLN A 4 98.59 64.35 16.98
CA GLN A 4 97.68 64.23 15.83
C GLN A 4 97.95 62.96 15.01
N THR A 5 99.21 62.54 14.90
CA THR A 5 99.60 61.31 14.21
C THR A 5 99.14 60.07 14.97
N VAL A 6 99.25 60.09 16.30
CA VAL A 6 98.78 59.01 17.19
C VAL A 6 97.26 58.86 17.12
N GLU A 7 96.49 59.96 17.17
CA GLU A 7 95.02 59.91 17.01
C GLU A 7 94.60 59.33 15.66
N LYS A 8 95.24 59.76 14.55
CA LYS A 8 94.96 59.23 13.21
C LYS A 8 95.23 57.73 13.13
N TYR A 9 96.31 57.27 13.75
CA TYR A 9 96.66 55.85 13.81
C TYR A 9 95.66 55.04 14.62
N ILE A 10 95.23 55.54 15.79
CA ILE A 10 94.21 54.90 16.63
C ILE A 10 92.89 54.78 15.87
N LYS A 11 92.38 55.86 15.26
CA LYS A 11 91.15 55.83 14.45
C LYS A 11 91.24 54.82 13.31
N LYS A 12 92.38 54.75 12.62
CA LYS A 12 92.61 53.78 11.53
C LYS A 12 92.59 52.34 12.06
N LYS A 13 93.22 52.06 13.20
CA LYS A 13 93.22 50.73 13.83
C LYS A 13 91.83 50.32 14.34
N VAL A 14 91.07 51.25 14.93
CA VAL A 14 89.68 51.03 15.37
C VAL A 14 88.79 50.72 14.17
N TYR A 15 88.89 51.52 13.10
CA TYR A 15 88.13 51.28 11.87
C TYR A 15 88.47 49.93 11.23
N GLN A 16 89.75 49.55 11.18
CA GLN A 16 90.19 48.25 10.67
C GLN A 16 89.64 47.07 11.50
N ARG A 17 89.48 47.23 12.82
CA ARG A 17 88.86 46.22 13.69
C ARG A 17 87.34 46.17 13.58
N MET A 18 86.67 47.32 13.47
CA MET A 18 85.21 47.38 13.38
C MET A 18 84.68 46.87 12.04
N LYS A 19 85.37 47.15 10.93
CA LYS A 19 84.91 46.80 9.57
C LYS A 19 84.50 45.32 9.39
N PRO A 20 85.28 44.30 9.81
CA PRO A 20 84.85 42.91 9.72
C PRO A 20 83.65 42.60 10.62
N ILE A 21 83.59 43.13 11.84
CA ILE A 21 82.47 42.94 12.77
C ILE A 21 81.17 43.51 12.19
N THR A 22 81.22 44.71 11.60
CA THR A 22 80.05 45.32 10.94
C THR A 22 79.59 44.51 9.74
N SER A 23 80.52 43.96 8.96
CA SER A 23 80.23 43.05 7.83
C SER A 23 79.55 41.77 8.32
N ASP A 24 80.07 41.15 9.38
CA ASP A 24 79.53 39.91 9.95
C ASP A 24 78.13 40.11 10.52
N CYS A 25 77.90 41.19 11.28
CA CYS A 25 76.56 41.56 11.75
C CYS A 25 75.58 41.79 10.59
N LYS A 26 76.02 42.47 9.52
CA LYS A 26 75.18 42.70 8.33
C LYS A 26 74.81 41.38 7.64
N ASN A 27 75.77 40.46 7.53
CA ASN A 27 75.53 39.15 6.93
C ASN A 27 74.58 38.28 7.78
N LEU A 28 74.72 38.31 9.12
CA LEU A 28 73.81 37.66 10.06
C LEU A 28 72.38 38.18 9.92
N LEU A 29 72.21 39.51 9.98
CA LEU A 29 70.91 40.15 9.81
C LEU A 29 70.25 39.78 8.48
N ARG A 30 71.02 39.76 7.38
CA ARG A 30 70.48 39.33 6.07
C ARG A 30 69.97 37.89 6.12
N LYS A 31 70.74 36.95 6.67
CA LYS A 31 70.33 35.54 6.79
C LYS A 31 69.08 35.38 7.66
N GLU A 32 68.99 36.14 8.74
CA GLU A 32 67.82 36.12 9.62
C GLU A 32 66.57 36.70 8.94
N ASN A 33 66.73 37.78 8.19
CA ASN A 33 65.65 38.36 7.38
C ASN A 33 65.16 37.40 6.28
N GLU A 34 66.07 36.68 5.61
CA GLU A 34 65.71 35.65 4.63
C GLU A 34 64.88 34.54 5.28
N LYS A 35 65.28 34.06 6.46
CA LYS A 35 64.50 33.06 7.23
C LYS A 35 63.12 33.58 7.62
N LEU A 36 63.03 34.84 8.08
CA LEU A 36 61.76 35.48 8.42
C LEU A 36 60.87 35.62 7.19
N CYS A 37 61.43 35.99 6.04
CA CYS A 37 60.68 36.12 4.79
C CYS A 37 60.07 34.78 4.36
N ILE A 38 60.85 33.69 4.41
CA ILE A 38 60.35 32.33 4.12
C ILE A 38 59.25 31.93 5.12
N SER A 39 59.48 32.17 6.42
CA SER A 39 58.52 31.82 7.46
C SER A 39 57.20 32.57 7.29
N LYS A 40 57.26 33.85 6.91
CA LYS A 40 56.09 34.68 6.60
C LYS A 40 55.29 34.09 5.44
N GLN A 41 55.94 33.72 4.34
CA GLN A 41 55.26 33.14 3.18
C GLN A 41 54.55 31.81 3.53
N VAL A 42 55.19 30.96 4.34
CA VAL A 42 54.59 29.71 4.81
C VAL A 42 53.35 29.99 5.68
N LEU A 43 53.42 31.00 6.55
CA LEU A 43 52.29 31.41 7.38
C LEU A 43 51.15 32.00 6.55
N GLU A 44 51.44 32.86 5.58
CA GLU A 44 50.44 33.43 4.66
C GLU A 44 49.69 32.33 3.91
N LYS A 45 50.41 31.33 3.37
CA LYS A 45 49.78 30.18 2.70
C LYS A 45 48.88 29.39 3.64
N LYS A 46 49.31 29.14 4.88
CA LYS A 46 48.48 28.46 5.89
C LYS A 46 47.23 29.25 6.25
N ILE A 47 47.32 30.58 6.31
CA ILE A 47 46.17 31.45 6.57
C ILE A 47 45.17 31.32 5.42
N GLU A 48 45.63 31.33 4.17
CA GLU A 48 44.77 31.18 2.99
C GLU A 48 44.06 29.80 2.97
N GLU A 49 44.80 28.72 3.23
CA GLU A 49 44.22 27.37 3.35
C GLU A 49 43.16 27.27 4.47
N LEU A 50 43.39 27.94 5.61
CA LEU A 50 42.43 27.97 6.71
C LEU A 50 41.17 28.79 6.38
N LEU A 51 41.31 29.87 5.61
CA LEU A 51 40.16 30.68 5.17
C LEU A 51 39.28 29.91 4.19
N ASP A 52 39.88 29.21 3.22
CA ASP A 52 39.15 28.34 2.28
C ASP A 52 38.40 27.23 3.05
N LEU A 53 39.07 26.56 3.98
CA LEU A 53 38.45 25.53 4.81
C LEU A 53 37.27 26.09 5.64
N GLN A 54 37.41 27.30 6.18
CA GLN A 54 36.34 27.96 6.93
C GLN A 54 35.13 28.27 6.04
N GLU A 55 35.35 28.71 4.80
CA GLU A 55 34.28 28.99 3.84
C GLU A 55 33.54 27.70 3.44
N GLN A 56 34.28 26.62 3.17
CA GLN A 56 33.71 25.30 2.90
C GLN A 56 32.86 24.80 4.07
N TYR A 57 33.35 24.93 5.31
CA TYR A 57 32.60 24.51 6.49
C TYR A 57 31.29 25.28 6.64
N LYS A 58 31.31 26.61 6.47
CA LYS A 58 30.09 27.45 6.49
C LYS A 58 29.11 27.04 5.41
N SER A 59 29.59 26.78 4.19
CA SER A 59 28.76 26.32 3.08
C SER A 59 28.09 24.98 3.41
N CYS A 60 28.86 24.05 3.97
CA CYS A 60 28.38 22.73 4.40
C CYS A 60 27.33 22.83 5.52
N GLU A 61 27.58 23.64 6.54
CA GLU A 61 26.66 23.87 7.67
C GLU A 61 25.30 24.40 7.19
N VAL A 62 25.32 25.36 6.26
CA VAL A 62 24.09 25.91 5.68
C VAL A 62 23.35 24.84 4.86
N ALA A 63 24.06 24.02 4.08
CA ALA A 63 23.45 22.93 3.32
C ALA A 63 22.80 21.88 4.24
N MET A 64 23.47 21.49 5.32
CA MET A 64 22.95 20.56 6.32
C MET A 64 21.70 21.11 7.02
N THR A 65 21.70 22.40 7.37
CA THR A 65 20.55 23.05 8.01
C THR A 65 19.32 23.04 7.08
N ARG A 66 19.49 23.38 5.79
CA ARG A 66 18.39 23.30 4.82
C ARG A 66 17.87 21.87 4.63
N PHE A 67 18.78 20.90 4.55
CA PHE A 67 18.41 19.49 4.45
C PHE A 67 17.59 19.04 5.66
N LEU A 68 18.01 19.43 6.86
CA LEU A 68 17.31 19.10 8.09
C LEU A 68 15.90 19.71 8.11
N GLU A 69 15.76 20.99 7.76
CA GLU A 69 14.45 21.63 7.66
C GLU A 69 13.52 20.94 6.65
N GLU A 70 14.03 20.62 5.45
CA GLU A 70 13.23 19.95 4.42
C GLU A 70 12.80 18.55 4.89
N SER A 71 13.73 17.79 5.49
CA SER A 71 13.43 16.48 6.04
C SER A 71 12.39 16.56 7.16
N GLY A 72 12.48 17.57 8.03
CA GLY A 72 11.50 17.83 9.08
C GLY A 72 10.10 18.08 8.52
N ARG A 73 9.98 18.90 7.45
CA ARG A 73 8.69 19.12 6.77
C ARG A 73 8.11 17.83 6.19
N LYS A 74 8.94 17.00 5.57
CA LYS A 74 8.51 15.69 5.03
C LYS A 74 8.03 14.75 6.14
N VAL A 75 8.72 14.73 7.29
CA VAL A 75 8.30 13.94 8.46
C VAL A 75 6.95 14.42 8.98
N THR A 76 6.71 15.73 9.07
CA THR A 76 5.40 16.27 9.48
C THR A 76 4.29 15.86 8.50
N GLN A 77 4.52 15.98 7.19
CA GLN A 77 3.56 15.56 6.16
C GLN A 77 3.23 14.06 6.25
N LEU A 78 4.24 13.22 6.50
CA LEU A 78 4.03 11.78 6.70
C LEU A 78 3.22 11.52 7.97
N SER A 79 3.46 12.27 9.05
CA SER A 79 2.70 12.17 10.29
C SER A 79 1.21 12.51 10.07
N ASP A 80 0.92 13.59 9.35
CA ASP A 80 -0.46 13.97 9.03
C ASP A 80 -1.17 12.91 8.19
N LEU A 81 -0.45 12.33 7.22
CA LEU A 81 -0.96 11.25 6.38
C LEU A 81 -1.25 9.97 7.18
N VAL A 82 -0.41 9.65 8.17
CA VAL A 82 -0.63 8.53 9.10
C VAL A 82 -1.90 8.75 9.92
N ILE A 83 -2.13 9.97 10.42
CA ILE A 83 -3.35 10.31 11.16
C ILE A 83 -4.58 10.15 10.25
N PHE A 84 -4.51 10.64 9.02
CA PHE A 84 -5.57 10.49 8.03
C PHE A 84 -5.92 9.02 7.78
N PHE A 85 -4.92 8.18 7.46
CA PHE A 85 -5.15 6.76 7.21
C PHE A 85 -5.68 6.02 8.44
N LYS A 86 -5.26 6.41 9.65
CA LYS A 86 -5.81 5.83 10.88
C LYS A 86 -7.31 6.08 11.02
N SER A 87 -7.77 7.29 10.67
CA SER A 87 -9.21 7.61 10.63
C SER A 87 -9.94 6.78 9.58
N THR A 88 -9.42 6.72 8.35
CA THR A 88 -10.04 5.96 7.25
C THR A 88 -10.16 4.47 7.58
N ILE A 89 -9.12 3.88 8.17
CA ILE A 89 -9.13 2.47 8.61
C ILE A 89 -10.21 2.25 9.67
N HIS A 90 -10.37 3.17 10.61
CA HIS A 90 -11.39 3.08 11.64
C HIS A 90 -12.81 3.11 11.07
N ASP A 91 -13.07 4.03 10.14
CA ASP A 91 -14.38 4.14 9.49
C ASP A 91 -14.69 2.92 8.62
N THR A 92 -13.68 2.41 7.91
CA THR A 92 -13.80 1.19 7.10
C THR A 92 -14.12 -0.02 7.98
N ARG A 93 -13.47 -0.14 9.15
CA ARG A 93 -13.78 -1.21 10.12
C ARG A 93 -15.22 -1.15 10.62
N LYS A 94 -15.75 0.05 10.90
CA LYS A 94 -17.16 0.21 11.28
C LYS A 94 -18.10 -0.23 10.15
N ALA A 95 -17.80 0.16 8.92
CA ALA A 95 -18.59 -0.24 7.75
C ALA A 95 -18.58 -1.76 7.55
N ILE A 96 -17.44 -2.41 7.72
CA ILE A 96 -17.31 -3.88 7.67
C ILE A 96 -18.19 -4.54 8.73
N ALA A 97 -18.12 -4.10 10.00
CA ALA A 97 -18.94 -4.67 11.08
C ALA A 97 -20.46 -4.54 10.82
N LEU A 98 -20.90 -3.43 10.19
CA LEU A 98 -22.30 -3.25 9.79
C LEU A 98 -22.69 -4.19 8.64
N ALA A 99 -21.79 -4.40 7.67
CA ALA A 99 -22.00 -5.33 6.58
C ALA A 99 -22.10 -6.78 7.08
N GLU A 100 -21.20 -7.20 7.99
CA GLU A 100 -21.24 -8.52 8.63
C GLU A 100 -22.58 -8.77 9.32
N LYS A 101 -23.08 -7.81 10.11
CA LYS A 101 -24.41 -7.93 10.74
C LYS A 101 -25.55 -8.07 9.72
N SER A 102 -25.43 -7.39 8.58
CA SER A 102 -26.44 -7.46 7.52
C SER A 102 -26.41 -8.80 6.78
N ILE A 103 -25.22 -9.37 6.58
CA ILE A 103 -25.02 -10.70 6.01
C ILE A 103 -25.62 -11.77 6.93
N ASP A 104 -25.33 -11.72 8.24
CA ASP A 104 -25.89 -12.66 9.23
C ASP A 104 -27.42 -12.65 9.24
N MET A 105 -28.05 -11.46 9.18
CA MET A 105 -29.51 -11.36 9.04
C MET A 105 -30.03 -11.97 7.73
N LEU A 106 -29.27 -11.87 6.64
CA LEU A 106 -29.66 -12.42 5.35
C LEU A 106 -29.51 -13.95 5.32
N GLU A 107 -28.43 -14.49 5.86
CA GLU A 107 -28.20 -15.93 5.99
C GLU A 107 -29.33 -16.59 6.78
N ASN A 108 -29.75 -15.97 7.90
CA ASN A 108 -30.89 -16.44 8.68
C ASN A 108 -32.20 -16.48 7.87
N LYS A 109 -32.44 -15.47 7.01
CA LYS A 109 -33.63 -15.45 6.12
C LYS A 109 -33.54 -16.51 5.03
N CYS A 110 -32.36 -16.72 4.45
CA CYS A 110 -32.15 -17.75 3.44
C CYS A 110 -32.41 -19.15 4.00
N SER A 111 -31.86 -19.45 5.18
CA SER A 111 -32.09 -20.73 5.89
C SER A 111 -33.59 -20.98 6.13
N TYR A 112 -34.32 -19.97 6.61
CA TYR A 112 -35.78 -20.08 6.78
C TYR A 112 -36.54 -20.38 5.48
N LEU A 113 -36.13 -19.76 4.36
CA LEU A 113 -36.74 -20.02 3.06
C LEU A 113 -36.41 -21.42 2.53
N GLU A 114 -35.20 -21.92 2.77
CA GLU A 114 -34.79 -23.29 2.44
C GLU A 114 -35.65 -24.32 3.16
N ASP A 115 -35.96 -24.09 4.44
CA ASP A 115 -36.88 -24.95 5.21
C ASP A 115 -38.29 -24.97 4.60
N ILE A 116 -38.82 -23.80 4.23
CA ILE A 116 -40.13 -23.70 3.57
C ILE A 116 -40.14 -24.46 2.24
N ILE A 117 -39.11 -24.25 1.40
CA ILE A 117 -38.99 -24.92 0.10
C ILE A 117 -38.90 -26.42 0.31
N SER A 118 -38.10 -26.88 1.27
CA SER A 118 -37.97 -28.30 1.62
C SER A 118 -39.30 -28.92 2.05
N ALA A 119 -40.08 -28.23 2.89
CA ALA A 119 -41.40 -28.68 3.30
C ALA A 119 -42.39 -28.75 2.13
N LYS A 120 -42.39 -27.74 1.25
CA LYS A 120 -43.24 -27.72 0.04
C LYS A 120 -42.85 -28.84 -0.92
N ASN A 121 -41.56 -29.07 -1.13
CA ASN A 121 -41.06 -30.15 -2.00
C ASN A 121 -41.51 -31.52 -1.48
N ARG A 122 -41.40 -31.79 -0.18
CA ARG A 122 -41.93 -33.04 0.42
C ARG A 122 -43.42 -33.19 0.15
N LYS A 123 -44.21 -32.12 0.32
CA LYS A 123 -45.66 -32.16 0.07
C LYS A 123 -45.99 -32.45 -1.40
N ILE A 124 -45.25 -31.83 -2.34
CA ILE A 124 -45.39 -32.09 -3.78
C ILE A 124 -45.09 -33.56 -4.09
N ILE A 125 -43.98 -34.09 -3.57
CA ILE A 125 -43.60 -35.50 -3.76
C ILE A 125 -44.69 -36.44 -3.24
N THR A 126 -45.21 -36.20 -2.03
CA THR A 126 -46.30 -37.01 -1.46
C THR A 126 -47.56 -36.97 -2.34
N LEU A 127 -47.96 -35.79 -2.82
CA LEU A 127 -49.11 -35.66 -3.71
C LEU A 127 -48.88 -36.36 -5.06
N ALA A 128 -47.68 -36.22 -5.64
CA ALA A 128 -47.32 -36.89 -6.88
C ALA A 128 -47.38 -38.42 -6.73
N ASN A 129 -46.85 -38.97 -5.63
CA ASN A 129 -46.92 -40.40 -5.34
C ASN A 129 -48.37 -40.89 -5.16
N GLN A 130 -49.23 -40.09 -4.52
CA GLN A 130 -50.66 -40.41 -4.40
C GLN A 130 -51.40 -40.40 -5.74
N ILE A 131 -51.03 -39.51 -6.65
CA ILE A 131 -51.58 -39.47 -8.01
C ILE A 131 -51.13 -40.70 -8.79
N LEU A 132 -49.83 -41.03 -8.74
CA LEU A 132 -49.28 -42.21 -9.41
C LEU A 132 -49.94 -43.50 -8.93
N SER A 133 -50.11 -43.70 -7.62
CA SER A 133 -50.75 -44.91 -7.10
C SER A 133 -52.22 -45.04 -7.52
N LYS A 134 -52.96 -43.93 -7.62
CA LYS A 134 -54.32 -43.94 -8.15
C LYS A 134 -54.35 -44.33 -9.64
N ILE A 135 -53.38 -43.88 -10.43
CA ILE A 135 -53.27 -44.22 -11.85
C ILE A 135 -52.88 -45.69 -12.02
N GLU A 136 -51.91 -46.21 -11.25
CA GLU A 136 -51.50 -47.63 -11.33
C GLU A 136 -52.62 -48.62 -10.97
N HIS A 137 -53.56 -48.21 -10.11
CA HIS A 137 -54.71 -49.04 -9.72
C HIS A 137 -56.00 -48.75 -10.49
N SER A 138 -56.00 -47.78 -11.41
CA SER A 138 -57.14 -47.51 -12.31
C SER A 138 -56.72 -47.85 -13.73
N ASP A 139 -57.22 -48.98 -14.23
CA ASP A 139 -57.15 -49.22 -15.66
C ASP A 139 -58.06 -48.21 -16.36
N VAL A 140 -57.46 -47.11 -16.83
CA VAL A 140 -58.13 -45.99 -17.52
C VAL A 140 -58.84 -46.43 -18.81
N THR A 141 -58.60 -47.67 -19.25
CA THR A 141 -59.30 -48.30 -20.36
C THR A 141 -60.58 -49.01 -19.94
N ILE A 142 -60.78 -49.33 -18.66
CA ILE A 142 -61.96 -50.02 -18.15
C ILE A 142 -62.95 -49.01 -17.58
N GLU A 143 -64.21 -49.14 -17.97
CA GLU A 143 -65.27 -48.30 -17.44
C GLU A 143 -65.43 -48.50 -15.93
N PRO A 144 -65.39 -47.41 -15.13
CA PRO A 144 -65.48 -47.50 -13.69
C PRO A 144 -66.89 -47.89 -13.27
N GLU A 145 -66.99 -48.65 -12.19
CA GLU A 145 -68.26 -49.09 -11.61
C GLU A 145 -69.02 -47.93 -10.96
N ILE A 146 -68.29 -46.97 -10.42
CA ILE A 146 -68.83 -45.75 -9.82
C ILE A 146 -68.09 -44.58 -10.43
N TYR A 147 -68.83 -43.66 -11.06
CA TYR A 147 -68.27 -42.43 -11.58
C TYR A 147 -67.97 -41.46 -10.44
N SER A 148 -66.76 -40.93 -10.42
CA SER A 148 -66.32 -39.96 -9.41
C SER A 148 -66.90 -38.56 -9.68
N SER A 149 -67.39 -38.29 -10.89
CA SER A 149 -68.04 -37.02 -11.23
C SER A 149 -69.04 -37.14 -12.39
N THR A 150 -69.94 -36.16 -12.50
CA THR A 150 -70.83 -36.03 -13.66
C THR A 150 -70.07 -35.82 -14.97
N HIS A 151 -68.91 -35.16 -14.93
CA HIS A 151 -68.05 -34.98 -16.09
C HIS A 151 -67.49 -36.31 -16.58
N GLU A 152 -66.99 -37.14 -15.67
CA GLU A 152 -66.49 -38.48 -15.97
C GLU A 152 -67.58 -39.40 -16.55
N ARG A 153 -68.79 -39.39 -15.97
CA ARG A 153 -69.95 -40.12 -16.52
C ARG A 153 -70.25 -39.71 -17.96
N LYS A 154 -70.29 -38.41 -18.25
CA LYS A 154 -70.53 -37.90 -19.62
C LYS A 154 -69.41 -38.32 -20.59
N LEU A 155 -68.16 -38.33 -20.13
CA LEU A 155 -67.01 -38.75 -20.92
C LEU A 155 -67.10 -40.24 -21.30
N TRP A 156 -67.42 -41.13 -20.35
CA TRP A 156 -67.62 -42.56 -20.63
C TRP A 156 -68.84 -42.84 -21.52
N ALA A 157 -69.93 -42.09 -21.34
CA ALA A 157 -71.08 -42.17 -22.25
C ALA A 157 -70.70 -41.81 -23.69
N LYS A 158 -69.93 -40.73 -23.89
CA LYS A 158 -69.41 -40.32 -25.21
C LYS A 158 -68.52 -41.41 -25.83
N ARG A 159 -67.56 -41.95 -25.06
CA ARG A 159 -66.68 -43.04 -25.51
C ARG A 159 -67.46 -44.30 -25.90
N ARG A 160 -68.50 -44.66 -25.15
CA ARG A 160 -69.39 -45.79 -25.46
C ARG A 160 -70.07 -45.57 -26.81
N SER A 161 -70.67 -44.39 -27.03
CA SER A 161 -71.27 -44.04 -28.32
C SER A 161 -70.25 -44.01 -29.48
N GLU A 162 -69.03 -43.53 -29.25
CA GLU A 162 -67.96 -43.52 -30.26
C GLU A 162 -67.52 -44.95 -30.62
N SER A 163 -67.49 -45.89 -29.65
CA SER A 163 -67.12 -47.29 -29.88
C SER A 163 -68.10 -48.09 -30.75
N GLU A 164 -69.33 -47.60 -30.90
CA GLU A 164 -70.33 -48.20 -31.80
C GLU A 164 -69.90 -48.07 -33.27
N TYR A 165 -69.14 -47.00 -33.60
CA TYR A 165 -68.76 -46.66 -34.97
C TYR A 165 -67.24 -46.71 -35.22
N ASP A 166 -66.41 -46.60 -34.18
CA ASP A 166 -64.94 -46.67 -34.27
C ASP A 166 -64.37 -47.95 -33.63
N LEU A 167 -63.86 -48.84 -34.49
CA LEU A 167 -63.23 -50.11 -34.09
C LEU A 167 -61.98 -49.92 -33.23
N GLU A 168 -61.25 -48.82 -33.42
CA GLU A 168 -60.04 -48.53 -32.66
C GLU A 168 -60.39 -48.16 -31.22
N THR A 169 -61.43 -47.34 -31.04
CA THR A 169 -61.99 -47.01 -29.72
C THR A 169 -62.58 -48.25 -29.03
N ARG A 170 -63.24 -49.14 -29.77
CA ARG A 170 -63.79 -50.40 -29.22
C ARG A 170 -62.72 -51.38 -28.72
N ARG A 171 -61.53 -51.40 -29.34
CA ARG A 171 -60.39 -52.21 -28.85
C ARG A 171 -59.69 -51.57 -27.66
N LYS A 172 -59.70 -50.25 -27.58
CA LYS A 172 -59.00 -49.47 -26.55
C LYS A 172 -59.72 -49.39 -25.22
N TYR A 173 -61.04 -49.58 -25.18
CA TYR A 173 -61.83 -49.42 -23.95
C TYR A 173 -62.71 -50.63 -23.68
N THR A 174 -62.75 -51.05 -22.41
CA THR A 174 -63.61 -52.12 -21.91
C THR A 174 -64.82 -51.48 -21.22
N PHE A 175 -65.99 -51.56 -21.85
CA PHE A 175 -67.24 -51.05 -21.29
C PHE A 175 -67.90 -52.11 -20.40
N ARG A 176 -68.44 -51.69 -19.26
CA ARG A 176 -69.25 -52.59 -18.42
C ARG A 176 -70.69 -52.65 -18.98
N PRO A 177 -71.39 -53.80 -18.87
CA PRO A 177 -72.78 -53.94 -19.28
C PRO A 177 -73.74 -52.97 -18.59
#